data_AF-A0A8B6E9G8-F1
#
_entry.id   AF-A0A8B6E9G8-F1
#
_cell.length_a   1.000
_cell.length_b   1.000
_cell.length_c   1.000
_cell.angle_alpha   90.00
_cell.angle_beta   90.00
_cell.angle_gamma   90.00
#
_symmetry.space_group_name_H-M   'P 1'
#
loop_
_entity.id
_entity.type
_entity.pdbx_description
1 polymer ?
#
loop_
_entity_poly.entity_id
_entity_poly.type
_entity_poly.pdbx_seq_one_letter_code
_entity_poly.pdbx_strand_id
1 'polypeptide(L)'
;MNWFRKENLLNSSFDDLTTSSSTNFFDITGDWGRERQFFIHRNYGSCATDGGWFVVSGKRQDCAWEKKGVYPVFLYTKNGFNRNWHTGSAEPADRMIISVGI
;
A
#
# COMPACT_ATOMS: atom_id res chain seq x y z
N MET A 1 -6.15 14.71 7.59
CA MET A 1 -4.98 14.95 6.71
C MET A 1 -5.52 15.08 5.29
N ASN A 2 -5.36 16.21 4.58
CA ASN A 2 -6.02 16.42 3.28
C ASN A 2 -5.10 16.28 2.07
N TRP A 3 -3.78 16.32 2.27
CA TRP A 3 -2.83 16.33 1.16
C TRP A 3 -2.62 14.92 0.56
N PHE A 4 -2.53 13.88 1.38
CA PHE A 4 -2.36 12.49 0.93
C PHE A 4 -3.72 11.87 0.60
N ARG A 5 -4.24 12.22 -0.57
CA ARG A 5 -5.46 11.64 -1.13
C ARG A 5 -5.23 11.32 -2.59
N LYS A 6 -5.94 10.32 -3.10
CA LYS A 6 -5.83 9.88 -4.49
C LYS A 6 -6.10 11.02 -5.47
N GLU A 7 -7.02 11.91 -5.14
CA GLU A 7 -7.40 13.05 -6.00
C GLU A 7 -6.27 14.06 -6.17
N ASN A 8 -5.29 14.09 -5.25
CA ASN A 8 -4.12 14.96 -5.29
C ASN A 8 -2.90 14.27 -5.91
N LEU A 9 -3.04 13.05 -6.43
CA LEU A 9 -1.93 12.30 -7.02
C LEU A 9 -1.50 12.94 -8.34
N LEU A 10 -0.29 13.52 -8.36
CA LEU A 10 0.30 14.09 -9.56
C LEU A 10 1.01 13.03 -10.41
N ASN A 11 1.82 12.19 -9.76
CA ASN A 11 2.55 11.10 -10.41
C ASN A 11 2.83 9.97 -9.41
N SER A 12 3.10 8.78 -9.93
CA SER A 12 3.37 7.56 -9.17
C SER A 12 4.46 6.75 -9.84
N SER A 13 5.21 5.97 -9.05
CA SER A 13 6.12 4.94 -9.59
C SER A 13 5.40 3.68 -10.06
N PHE A 14 4.08 3.59 -9.84
CA PHE A 14 3.23 2.49 -10.29
C PHE A 14 2.47 2.91 -11.55
N ASP A 15 2.54 2.08 -12.59
CA ASP A 15 2.03 2.38 -13.92
C ASP A 15 0.50 2.46 -13.98
N ASP A 16 -0.20 1.76 -13.07
CA ASP A 16 -1.65 1.69 -13.00
C ASP A 16 -2.26 2.42 -11.78
N LEU A 17 -1.46 3.19 -11.04
CA LEU A 17 -1.95 4.04 -9.94
C LEU A 17 -2.08 5.48 -10.41
N THR A 18 -3.32 5.88 -10.70
CA THR A 18 -3.69 7.23 -11.14
C THR A 18 -4.88 7.74 -10.34
N THR A 19 -5.30 8.98 -10.59
CA THR A 19 -6.50 9.57 -9.98
C THR A 19 -7.79 8.81 -10.32
N SER A 20 -7.82 8.07 -11.45
CA SER A 20 -8.98 7.27 -11.87
C SER A 20 -8.96 5.83 -11.36
N SER A 21 -7.85 5.37 -10.76
CA SER A 21 -7.74 4.02 -10.21
C SER A 21 -8.75 3.80 -9.09
N SER A 22 -9.40 2.64 -9.07
CA SER A 22 -10.29 2.27 -7.96
C SER A 22 -9.47 1.89 -6.73
N THR A 23 -9.88 2.37 -5.55
CA THR A 23 -9.15 2.19 -4.30
C THR A 23 -10.14 2.02 -3.15
N ASN A 24 -9.97 0.97 -2.33
CA ASN A 24 -10.61 0.90 -1.03
C ASN A 24 -9.86 1.75 0.01
N PHE A 25 -8.54 1.84 -0.12
CA PHE A 25 -7.68 2.64 0.76
C PHE A 25 -6.70 3.48 -0.05
N PHE A 26 -6.62 4.76 0.31
CA PHE A 26 -5.59 5.70 -0.08
C PHE A 26 -5.48 6.74 1.05
N ASP A 27 -4.92 6.34 2.19
CA ASP A 27 -4.83 7.17 3.39
C ASP A 27 -3.56 6.82 4.18
N ILE A 28 -3.00 7.81 4.88
CA ILE A 28 -1.89 7.63 5.83
C ILE A 28 -2.33 6.78 7.02
N THR A 29 -3.54 7.01 7.54
CA THR A 29 -4.08 6.29 8.70
C THR A 29 -4.29 4.82 8.37
N GLY A 30 -4.76 4.55 7.14
CA GLY A 30 -5.05 3.21 6.64
C GLY A 30 -6.00 2.41 7.56
N ASP A 31 -5.69 1.14 7.80
CA ASP A 31 -6.39 0.32 8.78
C ASP A 31 -5.59 0.26 10.08
N TRP A 32 -5.92 1.16 11.00
CA TRP A 32 -5.26 1.28 12.30
C TRP A 32 -5.34 -0.01 13.13
N GLY A 33 -6.48 -0.72 13.09
CA GLY A 33 -6.69 -1.93 13.89
C GLY A 33 -5.81 -3.10 13.44
N ARG A 34 -5.37 -3.08 12.18
CA ARG A 34 -4.42 -4.04 11.60
C ARG A 34 -3.00 -3.49 11.47
N GLU A 35 -2.72 -2.30 12.02
CA GLU A 35 -1.43 -1.62 11.90
C GLU A 35 -0.95 -1.44 10.45
N ARG A 36 -1.88 -1.13 9.53
CA ARG A 36 -1.59 -0.90 8.10
C ARG A 36 -1.68 0.58 7.79
N GLN A 37 -0.55 1.28 7.78
CA GLN A 37 -0.45 2.72 7.56
C GLN A 37 0.06 3.03 6.15
N PHE A 38 -0.06 4.28 5.69
CA PHE A 38 0.24 4.69 4.31
C PHE A 38 -0.28 3.66 3.31
N PHE A 39 -1.58 3.39 3.42
CA PHE A 39 -2.18 2.21 2.81
C PHE A 39 -2.82 2.57 1.48
N ILE A 40 -2.22 2.06 0.40
CA ILE A 40 -2.69 2.26 -0.97
C ILE A 40 -3.11 0.89 -1.51
N HIS A 41 -4.41 0.60 -1.41
CA HIS A 41 -4.97 -0.70 -1.76
C HIS A 41 -6.20 -0.59 -2.67
N ARG A 42 -6.22 -1.42 -3.72
CA ARG A 42 -7.34 -1.50 -4.64
C ARG A 42 -8.48 -2.26 -4.00
N ASN A 43 -8.16 -3.45 -3.51
CA ASN A 43 -9.09 -4.41 -2.92
C ASN A 43 -8.58 -4.82 -1.54
N TYR A 44 -9.42 -4.66 -0.53
CA TYR A 44 -9.10 -4.98 0.84
C TYR A 44 -10.29 -5.63 1.55
N GLY A 45 -10.09 -6.83 2.09
CA GLY A 45 -11.15 -7.53 2.82
C GLY A 45 -10.71 -8.86 3.44
N SER A 46 -9.85 -9.61 2.76
CA SER A 46 -9.30 -10.87 3.26
C SER A 46 -7.90 -11.10 2.68
N CYS A 47 -7.05 -11.84 3.39
CA CYS A 47 -5.68 -12.08 2.94
C CYS A 47 -5.57 -12.69 1.53
N ALA A 48 -6.55 -13.50 1.10
CA ALA A 48 -6.59 -14.14 -0.21
C ALA A 48 -6.97 -13.18 -1.35
N THR A 49 -7.64 -12.08 -1.01
CA THR A 49 -8.15 -11.07 -1.95
C THR A 49 -7.51 -9.72 -1.71
N ASP A 50 -6.51 -9.60 -0.85
CA ASP A 50 -5.84 -8.33 -0.58
C ASP A 50 -4.90 -8.03 -1.75
N GLY A 51 -5.06 -6.86 -2.36
CA GLY A 51 -4.24 -6.42 -3.48
C GLY A 51 -4.21 -4.91 -3.61
N GLY A 52 -3.00 -4.41 -3.84
CA GLY A 52 -2.76 -2.98 -3.92
C GLY A 52 -1.39 -2.66 -4.46
N TRP A 53 -0.87 -1.54 -3.97
CA TRP A 53 0.39 -0.96 -4.42
C TRP A 53 1.40 -0.84 -3.29
N PHE A 54 0.97 -0.35 -2.12
CA PHE A 54 1.90 -0.03 -1.03
C PHE A 54 1.23 -0.06 0.35
N VAL A 55 1.98 -0.46 1.38
CA VAL A 55 1.61 -0.32 2.79
C VAL A 55 2.85 -0.20 3.68
N VAL A 56 2.73 0.55 4.77
CA VAL A 56 3.60 0.44 5.95
C VAL A 56 2.92 -0.51 6.92
N SER A 57 3.42 -1.74 7.01
CA SER A 57 2.88 -2.79 7.89
C SER A 57 3.57 -2.74 9.25
N GLY A 58 2.78 -2.69 10.31
CA GLY A 58 3.23 -2.84 11.70
C GLY A 58 3.43 -4.29 12.11
N LYS A 59 3.61 -4.50 13.42
CA LYS A 59 3.92 -5.81 14.04
C LYS A 59 2.76 -6.78 13.99
N ARG A 60 1.54 -6.29 13.86
CA ARG A 60 0.36 -7.14 13.67
C ARG A 60 0.44 -7.83 12.30
N GLN A 61 0.40 -9.16 12.31
CA GLN A 61 0.58 -10.02 11.13
C GLN A 61 -0.63 -10.95 10.95
N ASP A 62 -1.74 -10.41 10.46
CA ASP A 62 -2.94 -11.19 10.16
C ASP A 62 -2.78 -12.01 8.85
N CYS A 63 -1.91 -11.57 7.93
CA CYS A 63 -1.69 -12.18 6.62
C CYS A 63 -0.23 -12.61 6.41
N ALA A 64 -0.02 -13.68 5.63
CA ALA A 64 1.32 -14.18 5.33
C ALA A 64 2.22 -13.16 4.60
N TRP A 65 1.62 -12.31 3.76
CA TRP A 65 2.36 -11.26 3.04
C TRP A 65 2.92 -10.16 3.96
N GLU A 66 2.43 -10.03 5.21
CA GLU A 66 2.96 -9.07 6.20
C GLU A 66 4.27 -9.56 6.82
N LYS A 67 4.57 -10.87 6.76
CA LYS A 67 5.65 -11.55 7.48
C LYS A 67 6.99 -11.44 6.75
N LYS A 68 7.53 -10.21 6.68
CA LYS A 68 8.61 -9.87 5.75
C LYS A 68 9.84 -9.20 6.39
N GLY A 69 9.94 -9.15 7.73
CA GLY A 69 11.16 -8.69 8.39
C GLY A 69 10.93 -8.03 9.75
N VAL A 70 11.73 -7.00 10.04
CA VAL A 70 11.63 -6.17 11.25
C VAL A 70 10.62 -5.05 11.00
N TYR A 71 9.77 -4.78 12.00
CA TYR A 71 8.66 -3.85 11.88
C TYR A 71 8.98 -2.44 12.41
N PRO A 72 8.36 -1.38 11.84
CA PRO A 72 7.45 -1.43 10.69
C PRO A 72 8.20 -1.75 9.39
N VAL A 73 7.55 -2.48 8.48
CA VAL A 73 8.11 -2.85 7.17
C VAL A 73 7.32 -2.16 6.07
N PHE A 74 8.03 -1.60 5.10
CA PHE A 74 7.42 -1.00 3.93
C PHE A 74 7.26 -2.10 2.88
N LEU A 75 6.02 -2.38 2.48
CA LEU A 75 5.73 -3.39 1.48
C LEU A 75 5.16 -2.71 0.24
N TYR A 76 5.61 -3.16 -0.91
CA TYR A 76 5.12 -2.70 -2.20
C TYR A 76 4.88 -3.87 -3.14
N THR A 77 4.07 -3.63 -4.16
CA THR A 77 3.87 -4.61 -5.23
C THR A 77 4.99 -4.52 -6.24
N LYS A 78 5.71 -5.63 -6.44
CA LYS A 78 6.75 -5.70 -7.47
C LYS A 78 6.17 -5.54 -8.88
N ASN A 79 7.02 -5.08 -9.80
CA ASN A 79 6.71 -4.83 -11.21
C ASN A 79 5.79 -3.64 -11.50
N GLY A 80 5.45 -2.79 -10.51
CA GLY A 80 4.82 -1.49 -10.78
C GLY A 80 3.30 -1.52 -11.05
N PHE A 81 2.65 -2.67 -10.92
CA PHE A 81 1.20 -2.82 -11.12
C PHE A 81 0.51 -3.31 -9.85
N ASN A 82 -0.77 -2.98 -9.67
CA ASN A 82 -1.58 -3.63 -8.64
C ASN A 82 -1.66 -5.14 -8.87
N ARG A 83 -1.36 -5.92 -7.83
CA ARG A 83 -1.44 -7.39 -7.84
C ARG A 83 -2.05 -7.91 -6.54
N ASN A 84 -2.51 -9.16 -6.58
CA ASN A 84 -2.90 -9.88 -5.38
C ASN A 84 -1.65 -10.22 -4.56
N TRP A 85 -1.64 -9.83 -3.28
CA TRP A 85 -0.49 -10.00 -2.40
C TRP A 85 -0.34 -11.43 -1.88
N HIS A 86 -1.44 -12.19 -1.88
CA HIS A 86 -1.42 -13.62 -1.56
C HIS A 86 -0.54 -14.43 -2.51
N THR A 87 -0.38 -13.98 -3.77
CA THR A 87 0.44 -14.69 -4.77
C THR A 87 1.93 -14.34 -4.68
N GLY A 88 2.40 -13.80 -3.56
CA GLY A 88 3.81 -13.47 -3.34
C GLY A 88 4.28 -12.25 -4.15
N SER A 89 3.41 -11.28 -4.37
CA SER A 89 3.74 -10.05 -5.09
C SER A 89 4.19 -8.89 -4.20
N ALA A 90 3.96 -9.00 -2.88
CA ALA A 90 4.40 -8.04 -1.88
C ALA A 90 5.86 -8.28 -1.47
N GLU A 91 6.70 -7.27 -1.63
CA GLU A 91 8.12 -7.31 -1.27
C GLU A 91 8.51 -6.12 -0.38
N PRO A 92 9.55 -6.25 0.47
CA PRO A 92 10.09 -5.14 1.24
C PRO A 92 10.67 -4.03 0.36
N ALA A 93 10.42 -2.78 0.73
CA ALA A 93 11.10 -1.60 0.18
C ALA A 93 12.05 -0.98 1.21
N ASP A 94 13.14 -0.38 0.74
CA ASP A 94 14.08 0.34 1.61
C ASP A 94 13.54 1.72 2.04
N ARG A 95 12.78 2.39 1.16
CA ARG A 95 12.25 3.74 1.38
C ARG A 95 10.98 4.01 0.60
N MET A 96 10.15 4.87 1.15
CA MET A 96 9.04 5.54 0.46
C MET A 96 9.40 7.02 0.31
N ILE A 97 9.24 7.58 -0.89
CA ILE A 97 9.47 8.99 -1.16
C ILE A 97 8.15 9.62 -1.57
N ILE A 98 7.80 10.73 -0.94
CA ILE A 98 6.64 11.53 -1.28
C ILE A 98 7.13 12.95 -1.55
N SER A 99 6.91 13.42 -2.77
CA SER A 99 7.18 14.80 -3.17
C SER A 99 5.87 15.57 -3.24
N VAL A 100 5.79 16.71 -2.56
CA VAL A 100 4.61 17.58 -2.57
C VAL A 100 4.96 18.84 -3.36
N GLY A 101 4.21 19.08 -4.45
CA GLY A 101 4.30 20.33 -5.22
C GLY A 101 3.45 21.41 -4.54
N ILE A 102 3.97 22.64 -4.51
CA ILE A 102 3.26 23.84 -4.07
C ILE A 102 2.74 24.56 -5.31
#